data_AF-A0AAN5AZU9-F1
#
_entry.id   AF-A0AAN5AZU9-F1
#
_cell.length_a   1.000
_cell.length_b   1.000
_cell.length_c   1.000
_cell.angle_alpha   90.00
_cell.angle_beta   90.00
_cell.angle_gamma   90.00
#
_symmetry.space_group_name_H-M   'P 1'
#
loop_
_entity.id
_entity.type
_entity.pdbx_description
1 polymer ?
#
loop_
_entity_poly.entity_id
_entity_poly.type
_entity_poly.pdbx_seq_one_letter_code
_entity_poly.pdbx_strand_id
1 'polypeptide(L)'
;MMHFRPFIALGRVACLVALIHAPLLHAAADCDEKAAPSRAETSPVNTGRQYLGQGIALFDAKDFQTAEWAFQSALFAGLPDGQARASAHKYLAFIYCTNGEGKRCESEFDAAFAVRPSFKIDGYELNNTPWRSAYFRSQARWATRCGKPVLDASADPGTTPGTTRAADAVAAAAVPASGVTAAQTSNSVPVSSLFKTAEKDAAFNVRIRLSPWGQVQVDGKAMGVSPPLTQLKLPAGSHSLELSNPGFETVKKVITVIDGETFTIEHDFDAR
;
A
#
# COMPACT_ATOMS: atom_id res chain seq x y z
N MET A 1 55.43 -48.51 -48.28
CA MET A 1 54.04 -48.76 -47.86
C MET A 1 53.47 -47.49 -47.26
N MET A 2 52.68 -46.76 -48.03
CA MET A 2 52.09 -45.48 -47.65
C MET A 2 50.69 -45.68 -47.05
N HIS A 3 50.43 -44.99 -45.96
CA HIS A 3 49.13 -44.88 -45.30
C HIS A 3 48.08 -44.23 -46.21
N PHE A 4 46.93 -44.86 -46.38
CA PHE A 4 45.73 -44.24 -46.93
C PHE A 4 44.69 -44.04 -45.81
N ARG A 5 44.41 -42.79 -45.47
CA ARG A 5 43.19 -42.34 -44.76
C ARG A 5 42.21 -41.74 -45.81
N PRO A 6 41.01 -41.24 -45.45
CA PRO A 6 39.74 -41.91 -45.70
C PRO A 6 38.82 -41.11 -46.67
N PHE A 7 37.80 -41.76 -47.23
CA PHE A 7 36.65 -41.10 -47.84
C PHE A 7 35.45 -41.25 -46.90
N ILE A 8 35.08 -40.18 -46.18
CA ILE A 8 33.77 -40.06 -45.52
C ILE A 8 33.21 -38.69 -45.90
N ALA A 9 32.05 -38.73 -46.54
CA ALA A 9 31.33 -37.60 -47.11
C ALA A 9 30.86 -36.61 -46.04
N LEU A 10 31.09 -35.32 -46.30
CA LEU A 10 30.48 -34.21 -45.58
C LEU A 10 28.97 -34.17 -45.87
N GLY A 11 28.15 -34.68 -44.94
CA GLY A 11 26.74 -34.36 -44.87
C GLY A 11 26.56 -32.99 -44.21
N ARG A 12 26.10 -32.00 -44.98
CA ARG A 12 25.70 -30.67 -44.47
C ARG A 12 24.46 -30.83 -43.59
N VAL A 13 24.64 -30.83 -42.26
CA VAL A 13 23.55 -30.67 -41.30
C VAL A 13 23.18 -29.19 -41.27
N ALA A 14 22.05 -28.85 -41.88
CA ALA A 14 21.47 -27.51 -41.80
C ALA A 14 20.99 -27.24 -40.37
N CYS A 15 21.59 -26.22 -39.75
CA CYS A 15 21.26 -25.73 -38.42
C CYS A 15 19.92 -24.97 -38.47
N LEU A 16 18.83 -25.63 -38.08
CA LEU A 16 17.54 -24.98 -37.85
C LEU A 16 17.54 -24.37 -36.43
N VAL A 17 18.02 -23.14 -36.31
CA VAL A 17 17.84 -22.32 -35.10
C VAL A 17 16.41 -21.80 -35.12
N ALA A 18 15.50 -22.50 -34.43
CA ALA A 18 14.16 -22.00 -34.16
C ALA A 18 14.25 -20.84 -33.15
N LEU A 19 14.26 -19.60 -33.66
CA LEU A 19 14.09 -18.39 -32.86
C LEU A 19 12.66 -18.33 -32.31
N ILE A 20 12.47 -18.85 -31.10
CA ILE A 20 11.23 -18.66 -30.34
C ILE A 20 11.19 -17.19 -29.87
N HIS A 21 10.62 -16.32 -30.69
CA HIS A 21 10.25 -14.96 -30.27
C HIS A 21 9.01 -15.07 -29.36
N ALA A 22 9.23 -15.13 -28.06
CA ALA A 22 8.16 -14.87 -27.09
C ALA A 22 7.82 -13.36 -27.13
N PRO A 23 6.55 -12.97 -27.31
CA PRO A 23 6.19 -11.57 -27.47
C PRO A 23 6.24 -10.83 -26.12
N LEU A 24 7.08 -9.79 -26.05
CA LEU A 24 7.13 -8.76 -25.00
C LEU A 24 5.91 -7.81 -25.09
N LEU A 25 4.68 -8.32 -24.92
CA LEU A 25 3.46 -7.50 -25.05
C LEU A 25 2.70 -7.23 -23.74
N HIS A 26 3.26 -7.51 -22.58
CA HIS A 26 2.57 -7.32 -21.29
C HIS A 26 2.81 -5.96 -20.60
N ALA A 27 3.60 -5.03 -21.17
CA ALA A 27 3.96 -3.79 -20.47
C ALA A 27 2.94 -2.63 -20.62
N ALA A 28 2.07 -2.65 -21.64
CA ALA A 28 1.24 -1.48 -21.98
C ALA A 28 -0.12 -1.43 -21.26
N ALA A 29 -0.60 -2.55 -20.69
CA ALA A 29 -1.95 -2.63 -20.12
C ALA A 29 -2.08 -1.90 -18.77
N ASP A 30 -0.98 -1.71 -18.04
CA ASP A 30 -0.96 -1.08 -16.71
C ASP A 30 -0.86 0.45 -16.76
N CYS A 31 -0.83 1.04 -17.95
CA CYS A 31 -0.59 2.48 -18.16
C CYS A 31 -1.85 3.28 -18.50
N ASP A 32 -2.99 2.61 -18.63
CA ASP A 32 -4.29 3.27 -18.73
C ASP A 32 -4.71 3.74 -17.33
N GLU A 33 -4.81 5.07 -17.16
CA GLU A 33 -5.33 5.71 -15.95
C GLU A 33 -6.85 5.43 -15.86
N LYS A 34 -7.21 4.21 -15.50
CA LYS A 34 -8.61 3.80 -15.42
C LYS A 34 -9.25 4.54 -14.26
N ALA A 35 -10.21 5.40 -14.57
CA ALA A 35 -11.02 6.06 -13.54
C ALA A 35 -11.55 4.98 -12.58
N ALA A 36 -11.19 5.10 -11.30
CA ALA A 36 -11.69 4.19 -10.29
C ALA A 36 -13.22 4.20 -10.37
N PRO A 37 -13.89 3.05 -10.52
CA PRO A 37 -15.35 3.03 -10.52
C PRO A 37 -15.81 3.69 -9.22
N SER A 38 -16.82 4.56 -9.29
CA SER A 38 -17.47 5.14 -8.11
C SER A 38 -18.19 4.02 -7.36
N ARG A 39 -17.45 3.17 -6.65
CA ARG A 39 -18.04 2.22 -5.72
C ARG A 39 -18.66 3.05 -4.62
N ALA A 40 -19.90 2.70 -4.26
CA ALA A 40 -20.57 3.24 -3.09
C ALA A 40 -19.59 3.19 -1.90
N GLU A 41 -19.38 4.33 -1.26
CA GLU A 41 -18.45 4.51 -0.14
C GLU A 41 -18.82 3.53 0.98
N THR A 42 -18.09 2.42 1.09
CA THR A 42 -18.24 1.49 2.20
C THR A 42 -17.49 2.03 3.42
N SER A 43 -17.91 1.64 4.62
CA SER A 43 -17.31 2.10 5.88
C SER A 43 -15.76 2.06 5.92
N PRO A 44 -15.06 1.05 5.37
CA PRO A 44 -13.59 1.02 5.34
C PRO A 44 -12.96 2.14 4.50
N VAL A 45 -13.58 2.50 3.37
CA VAL A 45 -13.08 3.55 2.45
C VAL A 45 -13.16 4.94 3.08
N ASN A 46 -14.19 5.18 3.90
CA ASN A 46 -14.33 6.41 4.66
C ASN A 46 -13.24 6.53 5.74
N THR A 47 -12.89 5.43 6.40
CA THR A 47 -11.78 5.39 7.37
C THR A 47 -10.44 5.71 6.70
N GLY A 48 -10.17 5.18 5.50
CA GLY A 48 -8.94 5.52 4.78
C GLY A 48 -8.80 7.00 4.46
N ARG A 49 -9.90 7.66 4.05
CA ARG A 49 -9.91 9.13 3.84
C ARG A 49 -9.60 9.92 5.11
N GLN A 50 -10.14 9.49 6.25
CA GLN A 50 -9.88 10.13 7.54
C GLN A 50 -8.40 10.04 7.91
N TYR A 51 -7.78 8.87 7.73
CA TYR A 51 -6.35 8.70 7.97
C TYR A 51 -5.48 9.52 7.01
N LEU A 52 -5.88 9.65 5.74
CA LEU A 52 -5.16 10.50 4.79
C LEU A 52 -5.20 11.98 5.23
N GLY A 53 -6.37 12.49 5.62
CA GLY A 53 -6.51 13.85 6.14
C GLY A 53 -5.69 14.07 7.42
N GLN A 54 -5.72 13.10 8.34
CA GLN A 54 -4.90 13.13 9.55
C GLN A 54 -3.41 13.16 9.24
N GLY A 55 -2.94 12.33 8.30
CA GLY A 55 -1.55 12.29 7.88
C GLY A 55 -1.06 13.60 7.28
N ILE A 56 -1.88 14.26 6.45
CA ILE A 56 -1.55 15.57 5.88
C ILE A 56 -1.41 16.61 7.01
N ALA A 57 -2.36 16.67 7.94
CA ALA A 57 -2.29 17.61 9.06
C ALA A 57 -1.05 17.38 9.95
N LEU A 58 -0.67 16.12 10.21
CA LEU A 58 0.53 15.77 10.96
C LEU A 58 1.81 16.13 10.20
N PHE A 59 1.84 15.90 8.88
CA PHE A 59 2.97 16.27 8.03
C PHE A 59 3.19 17.78 8.02
N ASP A 60 2.11 18.56 7.88
CA ASP A 60 2.15 20.02 7.93
C ASP A 60 2.60 20.53 9.31
N ALA A 61 2.22 19.82 10.37
CA ALA A 61 2.70 20.04 11.73
C ALA A 61 4.15 19.59 11.99
N LYS A 62 4.83 19.01 10.98
CA LYS A 62 6.19 18.43 11.04
C LYS A 62 6.33 17.23 11.99
N ASP A 63 5.21 16.63 12.38
CA ASP A 63 5.22 15.35 13.09
C ASP A 63 5.31 14.20 12.09
N PHE A 64 6.49 14.07 11.48
CA PHE A 64 6.72 13.09 10.41
C PHE A 64 6.58 11.64 10.87
N GLN A 65 6.88 11.36 12.13
CA GLN A 65 6.78 10.00 12.70
C GLN A 65 5.32 9.57 12.79
N THR A 66 4.44 10.41 13.32
CA THR A 66 3.00 10.09 13.38
C THR A 66 2.35 10.18 12.00
N ALA A 67 2.81 11.10 11.14
CA ALA A 67 2.30 11.26 9.78
C ALA A 67 2.54 10.00 8.94
N GLU A 68 3.73 9.40 9.00
CA GLU A 68 4.06 8.16 8.30
C GLU A 68 3.02 7.07 8.61
N TRP A 69 2.75 6.86 9.90
CA TRP A 69 1.77 5.89 10.35
C TRP A 69 0.35 6.15 9.81
N ALA A 70 -0.06 7.42 9.79
CA ALA A 70 -1.38 7.81 9.27
C ALA A 70 -1.50 7.55 7.76
N PHE A 71 -0.45 7.83 6.96
CA PHE A 71 -0.47 7.52 5.53
C PHE A 71 -0.50 6.02 5.25
N GLN A 72 0.25 5.22 6.02
CA GLN A 72 0.20 3.75 5.93
C GLN A 72 -1.20 3.22 6.29
N SER A 73 -1.80 3.76 7.36
CA SER A 73 -3.16 3.42 7.79
C SER A 73 -4.20 3.79 6.71
N ALA A 74 -4.01 4.91 6.02
CA ALA A 74 -4.86 5.33 4.91
C ALA A 74 -4.80 4.33 3.73
N LEU A 75 -3.58 3.95 3.33
CA LEU A 75 -3.36 2.96 2.27
C LEU A 75 -3.96 1.59 2.64
N PHE A 76 -3.80 1.18 3.90
CA PHE A 76 -4.31 -0.10 4.39
C PHE A 76 -5.83 -0.14 4.49
N ALA A 77 -6.46 0.89 5.07
CA ALA A 77 -7.92 1.00 5.17
C ALA A 77 -8.59 1.11 3.79
N GLY A 78 -7.83 1.54 2.78
CA GLY A 78 -8.25 1.69 1.41
C GLY A 78 -8.72 3.11 1.12
N LEU A 79 -8.31 3.62 -0.04
CA LEU A 79 -8.64 4.97 -0.51
C LEU A 79 -9.47 4.87 -1.80
N PRO A 80 -10.48 5.75 -1.98
CA PRO A 80 -11.53 5.58 -2.99
C PRO A 80 -11.03 5.72 -4.42
N ASP A 81 -10.04 6.58 -4.65
CA ASP A 81 -9.55 6.92 -5.97
C ASP A 81 -8.02 6.82 -6.05
N GLY A 82 -7.51 6.73 -7.29
CA GLY A 82 -6.07 6.70 -7.53
C GLY A 82 -5.37 8.00 -7.10
N GLN A 83 -6.08 9.12 -7.08
CA GLN A 83 -5.50 10.40 -6.66
C GLN A 83 -5.10 10.38 -5.19
N ALA A 84 -6.04 10.01 -4.32
CA ALA A 84 -5.82 9.90 -2.88
C ALA A 84 -4.73 8.88 -2.54
N ARG A 85 -4.72 7.72 -3.20
CA ARG A 85 -3.67 6.70 -3.02
C ARG A 85 -2.28 7.21 -3.41
N ALA A 86 -2.14 7.83 -4.58
CA ALA A 86 -0.86 8.40 -4.99
C ALA A 86 -0.43 9.58 -4.10
N SER A 87 -1.38 10.34 -3.54
CA SER A 87 -1.07 11.37 -2.54
C SER A 87 -0.49 10.77 -1.25
N ALA A 88 -1.05 9.68 -0.73
CA ALA A 88 -0.47 9.00 0.44
C ALA A 88 0.98 8.54 0.18
N HIS A 89 1.22 7.92 -0.97
CA HIS A 89 2.57 7.54 -1.42
C HIS A 89 3.50 8.75 -1.59
N LYS A 90 3.01 9.88 -2.12
CA LYS A 90 3.77 11.14 -2.24
C LYS A 90 4.34 11.58 -0.88
N TYR A 91 3.48 11.64 0.15
CA TYR A 91 3.90 12.12 1.46
C TYR A 91 4.84 11.12 2.16
N LEU A 92 4.61 9.81 2.03
CA LEU A 92 5.57 8.80 2.50
C LEU A 92 6.94 8.96 1.82
N ALA A 93 6.97 9.20 0.50
CA ALA A 93 8.20 9.47 -0.21
C ALA A 93 8.92 10.72 0.33
N PHE A 94 8.19 11.80 0.61
CA PHE A 94 8.78 13.02 1.20
C PHE A 94 9.42 12.75 2.56
N ILE A 95 8.74 11.99 3.43
CA ILE A 95 9.27 11.58 4.73
C ILE A 95 10.56 10.77 4.55
N TYR A 96 10.53 9.69 3.77
CA TYR A 96 11.69 8.82 3.59
C TYR A 96 12.88 9.51 2.94
N CYS A 97 12.64 10.37 1.95
CA CYS A 97 13.72 11.13 1.34
C CYS A 97 14.36 12.13 2.32
N THR A 98 13.57 12.73 3.20
CA THR A 98 14.07 13.66 4.22
C THR A 98 14.91 12.93 5.27
N ASN A 99 14.56 11.67 5.58
CA ASN A 99 15.31 10.81 6.51
C ASN A 99 16.56 10.17 5.89
N GLY A 100 16.83 10.35 4.58
CA GLY A 100 17.96 9.72 3.89
C GLY A 100 17.71 8.26 3.46
N GLU A 101 16.48 7.78 3.56
CA GLU A 101 16.07 6.40 3.24
C GLU A 101 15.81 6.22 1.74
N GLY A 102 16.86 6.40 0.93
CA GLY A 102 16.74 6.54 -0.53
C GLY A 102 15.98 5.41 -1.25
N LYS A 103 16.16 4.15 -0.82
CA LYS A 103 15.45 3.00 -1.42
C LYS A 103 13.95 3.04 -1.16
N ARG A 104 13.54 3.37 0.07
CA ARG A 104 12.11 3.50 0.43
C ARG A 104 11.49 4.69 -0.27
N CYS A 105 12.18 5.83 -0.27
CA CYS A 105 11.71 7.03 -0.96
C CYS A 105 11.43 6.78 -2.45
N GLU A 106 12.36 6.15 -3.16
CA GLU A 106 12.14 5.80 -4.57
C GLU A 106 11.01 4.80 -4.77
N SER A 107 10.88 3.81 -3.88
CA SER A 107 9.81 2.82 -3.93
C SER A 107 8.43 3.46 -3.76
N GLU A 108 8.30 4.47 -2.89
CA GLU A 108 7.03 5.18 -2.70
C GLU A 108 6.66 6.03 -3.91
N PHE A 109 7.61 6.71 -4.56
CA PHE A 109 7.32 7.37 -5.83
C PHE A 109 6.93 6.36 -6.91
N ASP A 110 7.61 5.22 -6.99
CA ASP A 110 7.24 4.18 -7.95
C ASP A 110 5.82 3.67 -7.70
N ALA A 111 5.41 3.51 -6.43
CA ALA A 111 4.05 3.13 -6.07
C ALA A 111 3.02 4.23 -6.42
N ALA A 112 3.37 5.51 -6.24
CA ALA A 112 2.51 6.62 -6.65
C ALA A 112 2.20 6.57 -8.16
N PHE A 113 3.23 6.41 -9.00
CA PHE A 113 3.05 6.27 -10.45
C PHE A 113 2.36 4.96 -10.83
N ALA A 114 2.57 3.87 -10.08
CA ALA A 114 1.86 2.61 -10.31
C ALA A 114 0.36 2.74 -10.11
N VAL A 115 -0.05 3.52 -9.12
CA VAL A 115 -1.46 3.75 -8.83
C VAL A 115 -2.07 4.80 -9.76
N ARG A 116 -1.27 5.79 -10.16
CA ARG A 116 -1.70 6.91 -10.98
C ARG A 116 -0.58 7.28 -11.98
N PRO A 117 -0.56 6.72 -13.21
CA PRO A 117 0.49 7.04 -14.19
C PRO A 117 0.61 8.53 -14.51
N SER A 118 -0.47 9.31 -14.35
CA SER A 118 -0.49 10.77 -14.50
C SER A 118 0.00 11.55 -13.27
N PHE A 119 0.46 10.86 -12.22
CA PHE A 119 0.97 11.47 -10.98
C PHE A 119 2.02 12.54 -11.28
N LYS A 120 1.85 13.70 -10.65
CA LYS A 120 2.77 14.83 -10.75
C LYS A 120 2.82 15.57 -9.42
N ILE A 121 4.00 16.12 -9.15
CA ILE A 121 4.30 16.97 -8.00
C ILE A 121 4.42 18.40 -8.52
N ASP A 122 3.92 19.37 -7.75
CA ASP A 122 3.94 20.77 -8.18
C ASP A 122 5.37 21.31 -8.22
N GLY A 123 5.62 22.28 -9.12
CA GLY A 123 6.96 22.83 -9.33
C GLY A 123 7.58 23.43 -8.08
N TYR A 124 6.77 24.02 -7.20
CA TYR A 124 7.24 24.58 -5.93
C TYR A 124 7.70 23.49 -4.93
N GLU A 125 7.08 22.31 -4.95
CA GLU A 125 7.45 21.16 -4.11
C GLU A 125 8.76 20.51 -4.57
N LEU A 126 9.23 20.79 -5.79
CA LEU A 126 10.49 20.27 -6.33
C LEU A 126 11.68 21.22 -6.11
N ASN A 127 11.44 22.47 -5.70
CA ASN A 127 12.50 23.46 -5.61
C ASN A 127 13.35 23.28 -4.34
N ASN A 128 14.65 23.03 -4.50
CA ASN A 128 15.59 22.85 -3.40
C ASN A 128 15.18 21.77 -2.37
N THR A 129 14.59 20.66 -2.85
CA THR A 129 14.09 19.58 -1.98
C THR A 129 14.90 18.29 -2.15
N PRO A 130 15.08 17.50 -1.07
CA PRO A 130 15.89 16.27 -1.11
C PRO A 130 15.27 15.18 -1.98
N TRP A 131 13.94 15.14 -2.11
CA TRP A 131 13.22 14.15 -2.91
C TRP A 131 13.21 14.40 -4.42
N ARG A 132 13.62 15.59 -4.87
CA ARG A 132 13.59 15.98 -6.29
C ARG A 132 14.22 14.93 -7.20
N SER A 133 15.39 14.42 -6.82
CA SER A 133 16.13 13.46 -7.64
C SER A 133 15.43 12.10 -7.71
N ALA A 134 14.86 11.62 -6.60
CA ALA A 134 14.12 10.36 -6.53
C ALA A 134 12.84 10.42 -7.37
N TYR A 135 12.11 11.53 -7.30
CA TYR A 135 10.93 11.76 -8.12
C TYR A 135 11.25 11.67 -9.62
N PHE A 136 12.27 12.38 -10.11
CA PHE A 136 12.62 12.34 -11.54
C PHE A 136 13.12 10.96 -12.00
N ARG A 137 13.84 10.22 -11.15
CA ARG A 137 14.22 8.83 -11.46
C ARG A 137 12.99 7.94 -11.62
N SER A 138 12.05 8.01 -10.68
CA SER A 138 10.80 7.25 -10.73
C SER A 138 9.96 7.63 -11.96
N GLN A 139 9.79 8.94 -12.22
CA GLN A 139 9.07 9.44 -13.39
C GLN A 139 9.69 8.92 -14.70
N ALA A 140 11.02 8.94 -14.84
CA ALA A 140 11.69 8.43 -16.03
C ALA A 140 11.50 6.92 -16.22
N ARG A 141 11.55 6.13 -15.13
CA ARG A 141 11.24 4.69 -15.15
C ARG A 141 9.82 4.45 -15.65
N TRP A 142 8.85 5.19 -15.13
CA TRP A 142 7.44 5.05 -15.50
C TRP A 142 7.14 5.55 -16.92
N ALA A 143 7.74 6.66 -17.35
CA ALA A 143 7.64 7.13 -18.74
C ALA A 143 8.21 6.13 -19.75
N THR A 144 9.26 5.39 -19.37
CA THR A 144 9.81 4.31 -20.21
C THR A 144 8.88 3.10 -20.25
N ARG A 145 8.26 2.75 -19.13
CA ARG A 145 7.30 1.63 -19.04
C ARG A 145 6.01 1.88 -19.81
N CYS A 146 5.48 3.09 -19.72
CA CYS A 146 4.19 3.44 -20.32
C CYS A 146 4.27 3.97 -21.76
N GLY A 147 5.47 4.12 -22.31
CA GLY A 147 5.67 5.00 -23.46
C GLY A 147 5.47 6.46 -23.03
N LYS A 148 6.16 7.39 -23.70
CA LYS A 148 6.17 8.80 -23.27
C LYS A 148 4.73 9.32 -23.12
N PRO A 149 4.38 10.00 -22.00
CA PRO A 149 3.18 10.80 -21.98
C PRO A 149 3.27 11.81 -23.13
N VAL A 150 2.18 11.98 -23.87
CA VAL A 150 1.99 13.13 -24.73
C VAL A 150 1.98 14.36 -23.80
N LEU A 151 3.17 14.90 -23.57
CA LEU A 151 3.36 16.25 -23.05
C LEU A 151 2.89 17.17 -24.17
N ASP A 152 1.59 17.51 -24.15
CA ASP A 152 1.00 18.77 -24.61
C ASP A 152 -0.51 18.60 -24.85
N ALA A 153 -1.29 18.71 -23.78
CA ALA A 153 -2.71 19.03 -23.86
C ALA A 153 -3.14 19.79 -22.59
N SER A 154 -2.51 20.94 -22.36
CA SER A 154 -3.09 22.02 -21.58
C SER A 154 -2.80 23.33 -22.30
N ALA A 155 -3.28 23.40 -23.54
CA ALA A 155 -3.66 24.66 -24.16
C ALA A 155 -5.15 24.84 -23.85
N ASP A 156 -5.44 25.59 -22.79
CA ASP A 156 -6.78 26.10 -22.54
C ASP A 156 -6.80 27.58 -22.92
N PRO A 157 -7.41 27.96 -24.07
CA PRO A 157 -7.61 29.35 -24.40
C PRO A 157 -8.92 29.84 -23.76
N GLY A 158 -8.79 30.42 -22.57
CA GLY A 158 -9.66 31.48 -22.08
C GLY A 158 -11.02 31.07 -21.53
N THR A 159 -11.28 31.43 -20.27
CA THR A 159 -12.47 32.22 -19.89
C THR A 159 -12.20 32.92 -18.56
N THR A 160 -12.57 34.19 -18.56
CA THR A 160 -12.40 35.24 -17.55
C THR A 160 -13.20 35.01 -16.25
N PRO A 161 -12.91 35.79 -15.18
CA PRO A 161 -13.41 35.55 -13.84
C PRO A 161 -14.82 36.10 -13.64
N GLY A 162 -15.75 35.20 -13.31
CA GLY A 162 -17.12 35.52 -12.93
C GLY A 162 -17.27 35.68 -11.42
N THR A 163 -17.39 36.93 -10.99
CA THR A 163 -17.89 37.35 -9.68
C THR A 163 -19.24 36.71 -9.36
N THR A 164 -19.36 36.00 -8.23
CA THR A 164 -20.61 35.99 -7.46
C THR A 164 -20.28 35.87 -5.97
N ARG A 165 -20.42 36.99 -5.28
CA ARG A 165 -20.40 37.11 -3.82
C ARG A 165 -21.79 36.75 -3.31
N ALA A 166 -21.92 35.59 -2.67
CA ALA A 166 -23.06 35.31 -1.82
C ALA A 166 -22.82 35.93 -0.45
N ALA A 167 -23.75 36.78 -0.03
CA ALA A 167 -23.82 37.36 1.30
C ALA A 167 -24.87 36.62 2.13
N ASP A 168 -24.67 36.67 3.46
CA ASP A 168 -25.65 36.48 4.53
C ASP A 168 -26.20 35.06 4.75
N ALA A 169 -26.48 34.58 5.97
CA ALA A 169 -26.32 35.08 7.33
C ALA A 169 -26.69 33.94 8.31
N VAL A 170 -26.15 34.04 9.53
CA VAL A 170 -26.53 33.48 10.84
C VAL A 170 -27.71 32.49 10.97
N ALA A 171 -27.50 31.44 11.78
CA ALA A 171 -28.31 31.22 13.00
C ALA A 171 -27.68 30.15 13.92
N ALA A 172 -27.52 30.54 15.18
CA ALA A 172 -27.24 29.68 16.32
C ALA A 172 -28.54 29.07 16.86
N ALA A 173 -28.48 27.82 17.35
CA ALA A 173 -29.33 27.27 18.41
C ALA A 173 -28.79 25.86 18.74
N ALA A 174 -28.13 25.67 19.88
CA ALA A 174 -28.71 25.36 21.20
C ALA A 174 -28.97 23.85 21.41
N VAL A 175 -28.16 23.30 22.31
CA VAL A 175 -28.30 22.00 22.99
C VAL A 175 -29.64 21.86 23.72
N PRO A 176 -30.07 20.62 24.00
CA PRO A 176 -30.27 20.29 25.41
C PRO A 176 -29.67 18.94 25.81
N ALA A 177 -29.02 18.96 26.97
CA ALA A 177 -28.72 17.80 27.80
C ALA A 177 -29.89 17.58 28.78
N SER A 178 -30.38 16.34 28.87
CA SER A 178 -31.16 15.76 29.98
C SER A 178 -31.41 14.29 29.61
N GLY A 179 -31.24 13.28 30.47
CA GLY A 179 -30.93 13.27 31.88
C GLY A 179 -30.54 11.86 32.31
N VAL A 180 -29.93 11.79 33.49
CA VAL A 180 -29.57 10.57 34.21
C VAL A 180 -30.81 10.06 34.95
N THR A 181 -31.13 8.77 34.88
CA THR A 181 -31.75 8.08 36.01
C THR A 181 -31.33 6.62 36.01
N ALA A 182 -30.77 6.20 37.13
CA ALA A 182 -30.39 4.83 37.44
C ALA A 182 -31.62 4.00 37.85
N ALA A 183 -31.60 2.70 37.55
CA ALA A 183 -32.23 1.69 38.38
C ALA A 183 -31.57 0.33 38.14
N GLN A 184 -30.80 -0.11 39.13
CA GLN A 184 -30.35 -1.48 39.31
C GLN A 184 -31.54 -2.34 39.75
N THR A 185 -31.65 -3.56 39.24
CA THR A 185 -32.24 -4.69 39.98
C THR A 185 -31.54 -5.98 39.59
N SER A 186 -30.95 -6.61 40.61
CA SER A 186 -30.50 -8.01 40.67
C SER A 186 -31.70 -8.94 40.35
N ASN A 187 -31.58 -10.19 39.90
CA ASN A 187 -30.70 -11.26 40.37
C ASN A 187 -30.96 -12.55 39.56
N SER A 188 -30.04 -13.51 39.71
CA SER A 188 -30.19 -14.98 39.57
C SER A 188 -30.33 -15.64 38.19
N VAL A 189 -29.23 -16.33 37.83
CA VAL A 189 -29.10 -17.45 36.88
C VAL A 189 -29.91 -18.68 37.38
N PRO A 190 -30.33 -19.61 36.50
CA PRO A 190 -29.55 -20.86 36.44
C PRO A 190 -29.37 -21.47 35.04
N VAL A 191 -28.11 -21.86 34.82
CA VAL A 191 -27.56 -23.13 34.29
C VAL A 191 -28.34 -23.95 33.24
N SER A 192 -27.59 -24.31 32.19
CA SER A 192 -27.81 -25.39 31.21
C SER A 192 -28.76 -25.12 30.04
N SER A 193 -28.25 -24.41 29.03
CA SER A 193 -28.29 -24.94 27.66
C SER A 193 -26.90 -25.45 27.30
N LEU A 194 -26.69 -26.73 27.60
CA LEU A 194 -25.56 -27.52 27.16
C LEU A 194 -25.67 -27.76 25.64
N PHE A 195 -24.54 -27.55 24.95
CA PHE A 195 -24.26 -27.88 23.55
C PHE A 195 -24.80 -26.94 22.47
N LYS A 196 -24.06 -25.84 22.26
CA LYS A 196 -23.75 -25.35 20.92
C LYS A 196 -22.27 -24.94 20.89
N THR A 197 -21.52 -25.71 20.11
CA THR A 197 -20.13 -25.57 19.64
C THR A 197 -19.26 -24.54 20.35
N ALA A 198 -18.17 -25.04 20.94
CA ALA A 198 -17.05 -24.26 21.46
C ALA A 198 -16.48 -23.33 20.38
N GLU A 199 -17.00 -22.11 20.33
CA GLU A 199 -16.24 -20.95 19.88
C GLU A 199 -15.36 -20.56 21.07
N LYS A 200 -14.27 -21.32 21.24
CA LYS A 200 -13.20 -20.94 22.17
C LYS A 200 -12.67 -19.62 21.63
N ASP A 201 -13.05 -18.54 22.28
CA ASP A 201 -12.45 -17.23 22.17
C ASP A 201 -10.94 -17.36 22.38
N ALA A 202 -10.25 -17.64 21.28
CA ALA A 202 -8.81 -17.80 21.26
C ALA A 202 -8.16 -16.50 21.71
N ALA A 203 -7.29 -16.64 22.70
CA ALA A 203 -6.30 -15.66 23.04
C ALA A 203 -5.42 -15.37 21.80
N PHE A 204 -4.87 -14.17 21.73
CA PHE A 204 -3.82 -13.85 20.76
C PHE A 204 -2.69 -14.88 20.87
N ASN A 205 -2.45 -15.61 19.80
CA ASN A 205 -1.51 -16.74 19.77
C ASN A 205 -0.31 -16.49 18.84
N VAL A 206 -0.28 -15.35 18.15
CA VAL A 206 0.89 -14.92 17.36
C VAL A 206 1.26 -13.49 17.72
N ARG A 207 2.52 -13.25 18.06
CA ARG A 207 3.11 -11.93 18.30
C ARG A 207 3.96 -11.53 17.10
N ILE A 208 3.81 -10.29 16.62
CA ILE A 208 4.53 -9.76 15.46
C ILE A 208 5.36 -8.56 15.87
N ARG A 209 6.61 -8.54 15.40
CA ARG A 209 7.58 -7.48 15.59
C ARG A 209 8.30 -7.24 14.27
N LEU A 210 7.88 -6.22 13.54
CA LEU A 210 8.55 -5.79 12.32
C LEU A 210 9.24 -4.46 12.58
N SER A 211 10.55 -4.43 12.30
CA SER A 211 11.36 -3.22 12.37
C SER A 211 11.77 -2.78 10.97
N PRO A 212 11.68 -1.48 10.65
CA PRO A 212 11.03 -0.42 11.44
C PRO A 212 9.50 -0.51 11.40
N TRP A 213 8.95 -1.08 10.33
CA TRP A 213 7.54 -1.42 10.18
C TRP A 213 7.39 -2.46 9.06
N GLY A 214 6.19 -3.02 8.87
CA GLY A 214 5.86 -3.81 7.69
C GLY A 214 4.38 -4.19 7.62
N GLN A 215 3.90 -4.45 6.40
CA GLN A 215 2.58 -5.02 6.13
C GLN A 215 2.61 -6.53 6.37
N VAL A 216 1.57 -7.03 7.03
CA VAL A 216 1.40 -8.45 7.35
C VAL A 216 0.21 -9.00 6.57
N GLN A 217 0.45 -10.07 5.80
CA GLN A 217 -0.60 -10.86 5.17
C GLN A 217 -0.53 -12.29 5.71
N VAL A 218 -1.70 -12.90 5.96
CA VAL A 218 -1.82 -14.30 6.37
C VAL A 218 -2.76 -15.00 5.39
N ASP A 219 -2.26 -16.05 4.75
CA ASP A 219 -2.96 -16.83 3.73
C ASP A 219 -3.53 -15.96 2.60
N GLY A 220 -2.78 -14.92 2.22
CA GLY A 220 -3.19 -13.93 1.21
C GLY A 220 -4.17 -12.87 1.70
N LYS A 221 -4.59 -12.89 2.97
CA LYS A 221 -5.46 -11.87 3.56
C LYS A 221 -4.63 -10.83 4.32
N ALA A 222 -4.80 -9.55 3.98
CA ALA A 222 -4.12 -8.44 4.64
C ALA A 222 -4.63 -8.27 6.09
N MET A 223 -3.73 -8.38 7.07
CA MET A 223 -4.03 -8.31 8.50
C MET A 223 -3.81 -6.92 9.08
N GLY A 224 -2.87 -6.14 8.53
CA GLY A 224 -2.53 -4.81 9.03
C GLY A 224 -1.08 -4.46 8.75
N VAL A 225 -0.67 -3.36 9.38
CA VAL A 225 0.72 -2.90 9.44
C VAL A 225 1.20 -2.98 10.90
N SER A 226 2.35 -3.60 11.11
CA SER A 226 3.10 -3.61 12.37
C SER A 226 4.09 -2.43 12.32
N PRO A 227 4.27 -1.61 13.38
CA PRO A 227 4.18 -2.01 14.79
C PRO A 227 2.82 -2.12 15.49
N PRO A 228 1.79 -1.29 15.26
CA PRO A 228 0.62 -1.29 16.16
C PRO A 228 -0.26 -2.53 15.99
N LEU A 229 -0.16 -3.24 14.86
CA LEU A 229 -0.51 -4.65 14.83
C LEU A 229 0.61 -5.49 15.48
N THR A 230 0.54 -5.65 16.79
CA THR A 230 1.53 -6.44 17.55
C THR A 230 1.13 -7.91 17.74
N GLN A 231 -0.15 -8.23 17.57
CA GLN A 231 -0.72 -9.52 17.91
C GLN A 231 -1.81 -9.94 16.93
N LEU A 232 -1.84 -11.23 16.62
CA LEU A 232 -2.85 -11.86 15.79
C LEU A 232 -3.39 -13.12 16.45
N LYS A 233 -4.66 -13.37 16.14
CA LYS A 233 -5.35 -14.62 16.44
C LYS A 233 -5.43 -15.43 15.16
N LEU A 234 -4.75 -16.57 15.14
CA LEU A 234 -4.77 -17.52 14.02
C LEU A 234 -5.30 -18.86 14.51
N PRO A 235 -6.18 -19.52 13.73
CA PRO A 235 -6.65 -20.86 14.08
C PRO A 235 -5.48 -21.86 14.14
N ALA A 236 -5.69 -23.00 14.81
CA ALA A 236 -4.69 -24.05 14.78
C ALA A 236 -4.58 -24.63 13.35
N GLY A 237 -3.36 -24.76 12.86
CA GLY A 237 -3.09 -25.16 11.47
C GLY A 237 -1.84 -24.51 10.88
N SER A 238 -1.53 -24.87 9.63
CA SER A 238 -0.44 -24.26 8.88
C SER A 238 -0.92 -22.98 8.19
N HIS A 239 -0.19 -21.89 8.40
CA HIS A 239 -0.46 -20.58 7.85
C HIS A 239 0.75 -20.05 7.07
N SER A 240 0.51 -19.45 5.92
CA SER A 240 1.54 -18.75 5.14
C SER A 240 1.47 -17.26 5.42
N LEU A 241 2.56 -16.70 5.93
CA LEU A 241 2.69 -15.27 6.18
C LEU A 241 3.56 -14.62 5.12
N GLU A 242 3.12 -13.47 4.62
CA GLU A 242 3.91 -12.59 3.77
C GLU A 242 4.11 -11.26 4.49
N LEU A 243 5.37 -10.88 4.68
CA LEU A 243 5.80 -9.66 5.34
C LEU A 243 6.45 -8.75 4.29
N SER A 244 5.96 -7.53 4.13
CA SER A 244 6.50 -6.59 3.15
C SER A 244 6.73 -5.21 3.75
N ASN A 245 7.81 -4.56 3.31
CA ASN A 245 8.11 -3.15 3.56
C ASN A 245 8.56 -2.53 2.22
N PRO A 246 8.02 -1.37 1.80
CA PRO A 246 8.43 -0.65 0.61
C PRO A 246 9.95 -0.52 0.49
N GLY A 247 10.49 -0.83 -0.69
CA GLY A 247 11.93 -0.80 -0.94
C GLY A 247 12.72 -2.02 -0.44
N PHE A 248 12.06 -3.03 0.15
CA PHE A 248 12.69 -4.31 0.55
C PHE A 248 12.06 -5.51 -0.14
N GLU A 249 12.74 -6.64 -0.01
CA GLU A 249 12.24 -7.93 -0.46
C GLU A 249 11.10 -8.41 0.44
N THR A 250 10.07 -8.99 -0.18
CA THR A 250 8.96 -9.59 0.56
C THR A 250 9.41 -10.90 1.18
N VAL A 251 9.21 -11.05 2.49
CA VAL A 251 9.61 -12.24 3.24
C VAL A 251 8.41 -13.14 3.44
N LYS A 252 8.51 -14.38 2.94
CA LYS A 252 7.48 -15.41 3.13
C LYS A 252 7.89 -16.38 4.23
N LYS A 253 7.03 -16.59 5.22
CA LYS A 253 7.24 -17.53 6.34
C LYS A 253 6.03 -18.45 6.45
N VAL A 254 6.27 -19.76 6.60
CA VAL A 254 5.21 -20.72 6.92
C VAL A 254 5.32 -21.02 8.41
N ILE A 255 4.21 -20.88 9.14
CA ILE A 255 4.15 -21.22 10.56
C ILE A 255 3.09 -22.30 10.76
N THR A 256 3.30 -23.16 11.75
CA THR A 256 2.31 -24.12 12.21
C THR A 256 1.86 -23.69 13.59
N VAL A 257 0.60 -23.27 13.70
CA VAL A 257 -0.01 -22.81 14.94
C VAL A 257 -0.65 -24.01 15.64
N ILE A 258 -0.28 -24.20 16.91
CA ILE A 258 -0.85 -25.22 17.79
C ILE A 258 -1.70 -24.51 18.86
N ASP A 259 -2.86 -25.06 19.19
CA ASP A 259 -3.75 -24.48 20.22
C ASP A 259 -3.03 -24.40 21.58
N GLY A 260 -2.97 -23.21 22.16
CA GLY A 260 -2.29 -22.95 23.43
C GLY A 260 -0.81 -22.56 23.31
N GLU A 261 -0.19 -22.62 22.13
CA GLU A 261 1.17 -22.14 21.91
C GLU A 261 1.18 -20.71 21.38
N THR A 262 2.11 -19.88 21.87
CA THR A 262 2.31 -18.51 21.35
C THR A 262 3.51 -18.48 20.43
N PHE A 263 3.28 -18.17 19.15
CA PHE A 263 4.35 -18.01 18.17
C PHE A 263 4.83 -16.54 18.13
N THR A 264 6.13 -16.30 18.06
CA THR A 264 6.66 -14.92 17.90
C THR A 264 7.37 -14.80 16.55
N ILE A 265 6.95 -13.82 15.77
CA ILE A 265 7.50 -13.49 14.46
C ILE A 265 8.23 -12.16 14.59
N GLU A 266 9.54 -12.23 14.47
CA GLU A 266 10.40 -11.05 14.40
C GLU A 266 11.04 -10.97 13.00
N HIS A 267 11.09 -9.76 12.46
CA HIS A 267 11.85 -9.47 11.25
C HIS A 267 12.29 -8.02 11.24
N ASP A 268 13.56 -7.80 10.93
CA ASP A 268 14.14 -6.49 10.70
C ASP A 268 14.44 -6.36 9.20
N PHE A 269 13.77 -5.42 8.54
CA PHE A 269 13.96 -5.18 7.11
C PHE A 269 15.29 -4.46 6.81
N ASP A 270 15.87 -3.76 7.79
CA ASP A 270 17.13 -3.04 7.64
C ASP A 270 18.35 -3.89 8.02
N ALA A 271 18.15 -5.03 8.69
CA ALA A 271 19.21 -5.99 8.98
C ALA A 271 19.73 -6.64 7.68
N ARG A 272 20.83 -6.11 7.15
CA ARG A 272 21.61 -6.70 6.06
C ARG A 272 23.09 -6.76 6.41
#